data_AF-A0A803PEN9-F1
#
_entry.id   AF-A0A803PEN9-F1
#
_cell.length_a   1.000
_cell.length_b   1.000
_cell.length_c   1.000
_cell.angle_alpha   90.00
_cell.angle_beta   90.00
_cell.angle_gamma   90.00
#
_symmetry.space_group_name_H-M   'P 1'
#
loop_
_entity.id
_entity.type
_entity.pdbx_description
1 polymer ?
#
loop_
_entity_poly.entity_id
_entity_poly.type
_entity_poly.pdbx_seq_one_letter_code
_entity_poly.pdbx_strand_id
1 'polypeptide(L)'
;MSTPPTFLRIKNSCSNNIWPVIQSKPSSPQLSNNNINTGFSLRPGEAKTVVIPPGWSGFVWGRTLCTYSLQGQFSCVTGDCGSSTTMECPSSSSTSSTVPLTTTLAIFNTMGMGDGQLTYLVSVATGYNLPMVVVPKGGKGRDCRSIGCTTDLNKKCPQVLRVMHEDECVGCNMVDCQAQLHEDYCSGLTGYLNFFQGLCPLAHSSSSSTNNTFACLSADVDLTFCANDLQTTRSSTGKKEENEKSYDGKQKKNIVIILVMVGSSMGVMVFGCSCVLVIESFKFLAFDYGYGTFAYPYNT
;
A
#
# COMPACT_ATOMS: atom_id res chain seq x y z
N MET A 1 -21.71 6.03 -29.99
CA MET A 1 -20.96 4.78 -29.82
C MET A 1 -21.31 4.22 -28.45
N SER A 2 -21.31 2.89 -28.27
CA SER A 2 -21.51 2.30 -26.93
C SER A 2 -20.23 2.43 -26.12
N THR A 3 -20.33 2.82 -24.86
CA THR A 3 -19.19 2.81 -23.92
C THR A 3 -18.77 1.36 -23.67
N PRO A 4 -17.48 1.00 -23.80
CA PRO A 4 -17.03 -0.36 -23.47
C PRO A 4 -17.12 -0.62 -21.96
N PRO A 5 -17.27 -1.89 -21.53
CA PRO A 5 -17.15 -2.26 -20.12
C PRO A 5 -15.70 -2.10 -19.63
N THR A 6 -15.54 -2.05 -18.31
CA THR A 6 -14.22 -1.98 -17.64
C THR A 6 -13.88 -3.33 -17.02
N PHE A 7 -12.69 -3.86 -17.28
CA PHE A 7 -12.22 -5.07 -16.60
C PHE A 7 -11.54 -4.71 -15.28
N LEU A 8 -12.09 -5.20 -14.17
CA LEU A 8 -11.55 -5.05 -12.83
C LEU A 8 -10.93 -6.37 -12.38
N ARG A 9 -9.59 -6.43 -12.31
CA ARG A 9 -8.84 -7.58 -11.79
C ARG A 9 -8.54 -7.37 -10.31
N ILE A 10 -9.09 -8.23 -9.46
CA ILE A 10 -8.91 -8.23 -8.02
C ILE A 10 -7.90 -9.31 -7.65
N LYS A 11 -6.77 -8.95 -7.03
CA LYS A 11 -5.68 -9.86 -6.67
C LYS A 11 -5.43 -9.89 -5.16
N ASN A 12 -5.23 -11.10 -4.62
CA ASN A 12 -4.65 -11.31 -3.30
C ASN A 12 -3.11 -11.39 -3.39
N SER A 13 -2.39 -10.46 -2.75
CA SER A 13 -0.93 -10.60 -2.52
C SER A 13 -0.58 -10.73 -1.02
N CYS A 14 -1.58 -10.98 -0.17
CA CYS A 14 -1.40 -11.29 1.24
C CYS A 14 -0.89 -12.73 1.43
N SER A 15 -0.30 -13.01 2.59
CA SER A 15 0.13 -14.37 2.98
C SER A 15 -1.04 -15.31 3.32
N ASN A 16 -2.22 -14.76 3.59
CA ASN A 16 -3.42 -15.48 4.02
C ASN A 16 -4.52 -15.42 2.94
N ASN A 17 -5.47 -16.34 3.02
CA ASN A 17 -6.71 -16.26 2.23
C ASN A 17 -7.46 -14.96 2.59
N ILE A 18 -8.05 -14.33 1.58
CA ILE A 18 -9.00 -13.22 1.73
C ILE A 18 -10.30 -13.56 1.02
N TRP A 19 -11.38 -12.88 1.38
CA TRP A 19 -12.67 -13.06 0.72
C TRP A 19 -13.18 -11.71 0.19
N PRO A 20 -12.75 -11.28 -1.01
CA PRO A 20 -13.17 -10.01 -1.56
C PRO A 20 -14.67 -9.96 -1.80
N VAL A 21 -15.21 -8.75 -1.66
CA VAL A 21 -16.60 -8.40 -1.97
C VAL A 21 -16.60 -7.31 -3.03
N ILE A 22 -17.53 -7.40 -3.98
CA ILE A 22 -17.88 -6.33 -4.89
C ILE A 22 -19.38 -6.03 -4.77
N GLN A 23 -19.72 -4.84 -4.28
CA GLN A 23 -21.10 -4.40 -4.06
C GLN A 23 -21.41 -3.20 -4.97
N SER A 24 -22.59 -3.23 -5.60
CA SER A 24 -23.09 -2.08 -6.36
C SER A 24 -23.67 -1.04 -5.39
N LYS A 25 -23.63 0.24 -5.73
CA LYS A 25 -24.37 1.27 -4.98
C LYS A 25 -25.88 1.15 -5.22
N PRO A 26 -26.73 1.69 -4.32
CA PRO A 26 -28.13 1.96 -4.63
C PRO A 26 -28.26 2.71 -5.96
N SER A 27 -29.25 2.34 -6.78
CA SER A 27 -29.50 2.90 -8.13
C SER A 27 -28.39 2.69 -9.19
N SER A 28 -27.29 1.98 -8.88
CA SER A 28 -26.35 1.47 -9.88
C SER A 28 -26.90 0.18 -10.54
N PRO A 29 -26.53 -0.13 -11.80
CA PRO A 29 -26.64 -1.48 -12.35
C PRO A 29 -26.15 -2.53 -11.35
N GLN A 30 -26.97 -3.54 -11.06
CA GLN A 30 -26.64 -4.56 -10.06
C GLN A 30 -25.86 -5.70 -10.72
N LEU A 31 -24.67 -6.01 -10.21
CA LEU A 31 -23.79 -7.06 -10.75
C LEU A 31 -24.39 -8.47 -10.58
N SER A 32 -25.14 -8.71 -9.49
CA SER A 32 -25.85 -9.96 -9.22
C SER A 32 -26.79 -10.36 -10.37
N ASN A 33 -27.49 -9.41 -10.98
CA ASN A 33 -28.38 -9.63 -12.13
C ASN A 33 -27.64 -10.11 -13.39
N ASN A 34 -26.30 -9.97 -13.44
CA ASN A 34 -25.45 -10.41 -14.56
C ASN A 34 -24.67 -11.70 -14.24
N ASN A 35 -25.12 -12.50 -13.26
CA ASN A 35 -24.46 -13.71 -12.76
C ASN A 35 -23.02 -13.48 -12.23
N ILE A 36 -22.69 -12.25 -11.84
CA ILE A 36 -21.42 -11.93 -11.20
C ILE A 36 -21.58 -12.18 -9.70
N ASN A 37 -21.00 -13.29 -9.23
CA ASN A 37 -20.88 -13.58 -7.79
C ASN A 37 -20.19 -12.41 -7.07
N THR A 38 -20.89 -11.81 -6.10
CA THR A 38 -20.51 -10.57 -5.40
C THR A 38 -19.52 -10.78 -4.27
N GLY A 39 -19.28 -12.03 -3.85
CA GLY A 39 -18.37 -12.34 -2.76
C GLY A 39 -17.78 -13.74 -2.89
N PHE A 40 -16.46 -13.80 -2.97
CA PHE A 40 -15.69 -15.00 -3.32
C PHE A 40 -14.42 -15.09 -2.46
N SER A 41 -13.72 -16.22 -2.49
CA SER A 41 -12.41 -16.39 -1.86
C SER A 41 -11.27 -16.21 -2.87
N LEU A 42 -10.11 -15.72 -2.42
CA LEU A 42 -8.83 -15.74 -3.14
C LEU A 42 -7.73 -16.21 -2.19
N ARG A 43 -7.02 -17.28 -2.56
CA ARG A 43 -5.79 -17.73 -1.89
C ARG A 43 -4.62 -16.78 -2.19
N PRO A 44 -3.52 -16.84 -1.42
CA PRO A 44 -2.30 -16.09 -1.73
C PRO A 44 -1.86 -16.22 -3.19
N GLY A 45 -1.69 -15.09 -3.87
CA GLY A 45 -1.30 -15.02 -5.28
C GLY A 45 -2.45 -15.11 -6.30
N GLU A 46 -3.63 -15.59 -5.91
CA GLU A 46 -4.77 -15.71 -6.82
C GLU A 46 -5.36 -14.34 -7.20
N ALA A 47 -6.00 -14.29 -8.37
CA ALA A 47 -6.73 -13.14 -8.86
C ALA A 47 -8.01 -13.56 -9.61
N LYS A 48 -9.04 -12.71 -9.54
CA LYS A 48 -10.30 -12.85 -10.29
C LYS A 48 -10.58 -11.56 -11.05
N THR A 49 -10.91 -11.66 -12.33
CA THR A 49 -11.37 -10.53 -13.14
C THR A 49 -12.89 -10.48 -13.14
N VAL A 50 -13.44 -9.30 -12.91
CA VAL A 50 -14.88 -9.00 -12.98
C VAL A 50 -15.11 -7.97 -14.09
N VAL A 51 -16.15 -8.17 -14.88
CA VAL A 51 -16.57 -7.22 -15.92
C VAL A 51 -17.52 -6.20 -15.32
N ILE A 52 -17.12 -4.93 -15.31
CA ILE A 52 -17.90 -3.82 -14.79
C ILE A 52 -18.70 -3.19 -15.95
N PRO A 53 -20.05 -3.16 -15.89
CA PRO A 53 -20.86 -2.57 -16.95
C PRO A 53 -20.74 -1.04 -16.94
N PRO A 54 -20.93 -0.37 -18.09
CA PRO A 54 -21.01 1.09 -18.15
C PRO A 54 -22.10 1.65 -17.24
N GLY A 55 -21.86 2.80 -16.61
CA GLY A 55 -22.80 3.40 -15.66
C GLY A 55 -22.84 2.71 -14.29
N TRP A 56 -21.95 1.74 -14.04
CA TRP A 56 -21.79 1.15 -12.71
C TRP A 56 -21.10 2.10 -11.73
N SER A 57 -21.57 2.13 -10.49
CA SER A 57 -20.82 2.63 -9.35
C SER A 57 -20.97 1.72 -8.14
N GLY A 58 -19.92 1.61 -7.34
CA GLY A 58 -19.87 0.59 -6.30
C GLY A 58 -18.60 0.60 -5.47
N PHE A 59 -18.44 -0.50 -4.75
CA PHE A 59 -17.49 -0.69 -3.68
C PHE A 59 -16.77 -2.03 -3.83
N VAL A 60 -15.48 -2.06 -3.49
CA VAL A 60 -14.72 -3.31 -3.31
C VAL A 60 -13.95 -3.24 -2.01
N TRP A 61 -14.06 -4.30 -1.20
CA TRP A 61 -13.27 -4.49 0.02
C TRP A 61 -12.87 -5.95 0.18
N GLY A 62 -11.96 -6.21 1.11
CA GLY A 62 -11.48 -7.55 1.43
C GLY A 62 -11.94 -7.95 2.82
N ARG A 63 -12.46 -9.16 2.98
CA ARG A 63 -12.77 -9.75 4.29
C ARG A 63 -11.63 -10.67 4.71
N THR A 64 -11.37 -10.75 6.02
CA THR A 64 -10.34 -11.63 6.60
C THR A 64 -10.94 -12.59 7.62
N LEU A 65 -10.23 -13.72 7.82
CA LEU A 65 -10.55 -14.70 8.85
C LEU A 65 -12.02 -15.18 8.78
N CYS A 66 -12.45 -15.53 7.56
CA CYS A 66 -13.80 -16.00 7.33
C CYS A 66 -13.93 -17.49 7.55
N THR A 67 -15.04 -17.92 8.13
CA THR A 67 -15.34 -19.32 8.44
C THR A 67 -16.80 -19.66 8.17
N TYR A 68 -17.10 -20.95 8.16
CA TYR A 68 -18.47 -21.47 8.28
C TYR A 68 -18.64 -22.09 9.67
N SER A 69 -19.70 -21.70 10.38
CA SER A 69 -20.10 -22.39 11.61
C SER A 69 -20.59 -23.81 11.31
N LEU A 70 -20.72 -24.64 12.35
CA LEU A 70 -21.29 -25.99 12.26
C LEU A 70 -22.76 -25.97 11.77
N GLN A 71 -23.44 -24.83 11.90
CA GLN A 71 -24.80 -24.57 11.42
C GLN A 71 -24.82 -24.03 9.98
N GLY A 72 -23.67 -24.00 9.29
CA GLY A 72 -23.52 -23.50 7.92
C GLY A 72 -23.55 -21.97 7.81
N GLN A 73 -23.39 -21.23 8.92
CA GLN A 73 -23.39 -19.77 8.87
C GLN A 73 -22.02 -19.24 8.46
N PHE A 74 -21.98 -18.41 7.41
CA PHE A 74 -20.76 -17.74 7.00
C PHE A 74 -20.55 -16.46 7.84
N SER A 75 -19.33 -16.22 8.31
CA SER A 75 -18.95 -14.96 8.95
C SER A 75 -17.45 -14.69 8.87
N CYS A 76 -17.06 -13.42 8.94
CA CYS A 76 -15.67 -12.94 8.94
C CYS A 76 -15.37 -12.07 10.16
N VAL A 77 -14.11 -12.03 10.59
CA VAL A 77 -13.69 -11.15 11.71
C VAL A 77 -13.63 -9.68 11.30
N THR A 78 -13.26 -9.40 10.04
CA THR A 78 -13.24 -8.02 9.50
C THR A 78 -13.93 -7.95 8.14
N GLY A 79 -14.59 -6.82 7.88
CA GLY A 79 -15.31 -6.57 6.63
C GLY A 79 -16.57 -7.42 6.43
N ASP A 80 -17.07 -8.09 7.46
CA ASP A 80 -18.27 -8.92 7.33
C ASP A 80 -19.50 -8.10 6.91
N CYS A 81 -20.32 -8.66 6.03
CA CYS A 81 -21.45 -7.97 5.41
C CYS A 81 -22.83 -8.51 5.86
N GLY A 82 -22.87 -9.32 6.91
CA GLY A 82 -24.10 -9.89 7.47
C GLY A 82 -24.76 -10.96 6.61
N SER A 83 -24.02 -11.59 5.68
CA SER A 83 -24.56 -12.71 4.89
C SER A 83 -24.51 -13.99 5.71
N SER A 84 -25.68 -14.42 6.20
CA SER A 84 -25.76 -15.47 7.21
C SER A 84 -25.54 -16.90 6.69
N THR A 85 -25.42 -17.12 5.37
CA THR A 85 -25.32 -18.48 4.78
C THR A 85 -24.38 -18.58 3.58
N THR A 86 -23.91 -17.47 3.00
CA THR A 86 -23.11 -17.49 1.77
C THR A 86 -21.94 -16.53 1.82
N MET A 87 -20.94 -16.74 0.96
CA MET A 87 -19.87 -15.76 0.76
C MET A 87 -20.37 -14.49 0.05
N GLU A 88 -21.52 -14.53 -0.62
CA GLU A 88 -22.07 -13.38 -1.35
C GLU A 88 -22.73 -12.40 -0.39
N CYS A 89 -22.45 -11.11 -0.56
CA CYS A 89 -23.06 -10.07 0.25
C CYS A 89 -24.43 -9.69 -0.32
N PRO A 90 -25.40 -9.30 0.53
CA PRO A 90 -26.69 -8.80 0.07
C PRO A 90 -26.54 -7.70 -0.98
N SER A 91 -27.34 -7.76 -2.03
CA SER A 91 -27.42 -6.69 -3.03
C SER A 91 -27.89 -5.41 -2.35
N SER A 92 -27.37 -4.25 -2.75
CA SER A 92 -27.79 -2.96 -2.19
C SER A 92 -29.28 -2.77 -2.44
N SER A 93 -30.06 -2.50 -1.40
CA SER A 93 -31.44 -2.05 -1.59
C SER A 93 -31.46 -0.64 -2.18
N SER A 94 -32.63 -0.13 -2.56
CA SER A 94 -32.80 1.27 -2.93
C SER A 94 -32.52 2.27 -1.79
N THR A 95 -32.35 1.79 -0.55
CA THR A 95 -32.29 2.62 0.67
C THR A 95 -31.01 2.48 1.49
N SER A 96 -30.19 1.42 1.31
CA SER A 96 -28.93 1.29 2.04
C SER A 96 -27.89 0.40 1.33
N SER A 97 -26.61 0.68 1.61
CA SER A 97 -25.48 -0.15 1.22
C SER A 97 -24.79 -0.69 2.46
N THR A 98 -24.62 -2.01 2.54
CA THR A 98 -23.98 -2.69 3.68
C THR A 98 -22.44 -2.61 3.59
N VAL A 99 -21.90 -1.39 3.48
CA VAL A 99 -20.45 -1.18 3.60
C VAL A 99 -20.08 -1.35 5.08
N PRO A 100 -19.21 -2.32 5.43
CA PRO A 100 -18.90 -2.60 6.81
C PRO A 100 -17.91 -1.58 7.39
N LEU A 101 -17.92 -1.47 8.71
CA LEU A 101 -16.85 -0.81 9.45
C LEU A 101 -15.56 -1.65 9.41
N THR A 102 -14.45 -1.01 9.74
CA THR A 102 -13.14 -1.65 9.92
C THR A 102 -12.68 -2.35 8.64
N THR A 103 -12.78 -1.63 7.52
CA THR A 103 -12.26 -2.11 6.23
C THR A 103 -11.70 -0.98 5.38
N THR A 104 -10.66 -1.29 4.61
CA THR A 104 -10.17 -0.41 3.55
C THR A 104 -10.98 -0.65 2.28
N LEU A 105 -11.49 0.44 1.70
CA LEU A 105 -12.55 0.41 0.71
C LEU A 105 -12.11 1.07 -0.60
N ALA A 106 -12.08 0.33 -1.71
CA ALA A 106 -12.04 0.96 -3.03
C ALA A 106 -13.45 1.37 -3.46
N ILE A 107 -13.58 2.59 -3.97
CA ILE A 107 -14.82 3.11 -4.53
C ILE A 107 -14.59 3.37 -6.02
N PHE A 108 -15.51 2.91 -6.86
CA PHE A 108 -15.46 3.04 -8.31
C PHE A 108 -16.74 3.67 -8.84
N ASN A 109 -16.63 4.44 -9.92
CA ASN A 109 -17.78 5.03 -10.60
C ASN A 109 -17.48 5.26 -12.10
N THR A 110 -18.33 4.72 -12.96
CA THR A 110 -18.28 4.79 -14.43
C THR A 110 -19.50 5.53 -15.03
N MET A 111 -20.26 6.27 -14.21
CA MET A 111 -21.41 7.09 -14.62
C MET A 111 -21.02 8.41 -15.30
N GLY A 112 -19.82 8.51 -15.87
CA GLY A 112 -19.35 9.68 -16.62
C GLY A 112 -20.13 9.92 -17.92
N MET A 113 -19.92 11.08 -18.56
CA MET A 113 -20.71 11.55 -19.72
C MET A 113 -20.38 10.84 -21.04
N GLY A 114 -20.47 9.51 -21.08
CA GLY A 114 -20.44 8.70 -22.31
C GLY A 114 -19.07 8.50 -22.96
N ASP A 115 -18.00 9.00 -22.36
CA ASP A 115 -16.61 8.95 -22.87
C ASP A 115 -15.76 7.81 -22.28
N GLY A 116 -16.34 6.98 -21.40
CA GLY A 116 -15.63 5.93 -20.68
C GLY A 116 -14.83 6.44 -19.48
N GLN A 117 -15.18 7.60 -18.91
CA GLN A 117 -14.57 8.08 -17.67
C GLN A 117 -14.83 7.14 -16.48
N LEU A 118 -13.76 6.50 -16.03
CA LEU A 118 -13.68 5.82 -14.74
C LEU A 118 -13.16 6.82 -13.70
N THR A 119 -13.88 6.97 -12.60
CA THR A 119 -13.38 7.60 -11.37
C THR A 119 -13.20 6.55 -10.28
N TYR A 120 -12.12 6.70 -9.50
CA TYR A 120 -11.73 5.74 -8.48
C TYR A 120 -11.00 6.42 -7.32
N LEU A 121 -11.17 5.86 -6.12
CA LEU A 121 -10.41 6.19 -4.92
C LEU A 121 -10.27 4.97 -4.01
N VAL A 122 -9.31 5.02 -3.08
CA VAL A 122 -9.23 4.13 -1.92
C VAL A 122 -9.52 4.95 -0.67
N SER A 123 -10.33 4.43 0.25
CA SER A 123 -10.76 5.09 1.48
C SER A 123 -10.44 4.24 2.70
N VAL A 124 -10.04 4.92 3.77
CA VAL A 124 -9.93 4.39 5.14
C VAL A 124 -10.92 5.08 6.09
N ALA A 125 -11.91 5.81 5.54
CA ALA A 125 -12.89 6.56 6.33
C ALA A 125 -13.88 5.68 7.12
N THR A 126 -13.99 4.39 6.80
CA THR A 126 -14.73 3.39 7.59
C THR A 126 -13.81 2.57 8.50
N GLY A 127 -12.50 2.81 8.48
CA GLY A 127 -11.47 2.09 9.22
C GLY A 127 -10.46 1.40 8.29
N TYR A 128 -9.82 0.34 8.78
CA TYR A 128 -8.79 -0.39 8.03
C TYR A 128 -8.76 -1.86 8.43
N ASN A 129 -8.42 -2.75 7.49
CA ASN A 129 -8.09 -4.14 7.79
C ASN A 129 -6.97 -4.72 6.90
N LEU A 130 -6.90 -4.31 5.64
CA LEU A 130 -5.92 -4.80 4.66
C LEU A 130 -5.29 -3.64 3.89
N PRO A 131 -3.97 -3.68 3.59
CA PRO A 131 -3.38 -2.76 2.62
C PRO A 131 -4.04 -2.98 1.26
N MET A 132 -4.27 -1.91 0.51
CA MET A 132 -4.97 -1.95 -0.77
C MET A 132 -4.40 -0.89 -1.71
N VAL A 133 -4.16 -1.30 -2.96
CA VAL A 133 -3.77 -0.40 -4.06
C VAL A 133 -4.65 -0.64 -5.28
N VAL A 134 -5.07 0.45 -5.91
CA VAL A 134 -5.80 0.50 -7.18
C VAL A 134 -4.89 1.13 -8.23
N VAL A 135 -4.69 0.44 -9.35
CA VAL A 135 -3.84 0.85 -10.48
C VAL A 135 -4.65 0.82 -11.77
N PRO A 136 -4.93 1.97 -12.43
CA PRO A 136 -5.50 1.95 -13.76
C PRO A 136 -4.52 1.32 -14.76
N LYS A 137 -5.03 0.50 -15.68
CA LYS A 137 -4.28 -0.16 -16.75
C LYS A 137 -4.72 0.41 -18.09
N GLY A 138 -3.77 1.01 -18.80
CA GLY A 138 -4.06 1.78 -20.00
C GLY A 138 -4.87 3.04 -19.70
N GLY A 139 -5.74 3.42 -20.64
CA GLY A 139 -6.53 4.63 -20.58
C GLY A 139 -5.78 5.93 -20.90
N LYS A 140 -6.53 7.03 -20.88
CA LYS A 140 -6.05 8.39 -21.19
C LYS A 140 -6.53 9.38 -20.14
N GLY A 141 -5.72 10.38 -19.84
CA GLY A 141 -6.01 11.41 -18.85
C GLY A 141 -4.74 11.93 -18.21
N ARG A 142 -4.81 13.08 -17.53
CA ARG A 142 -3.67 13.62 -16.76
C ARG A 142 -3.43 12.86 -15.44
N ASP A 143 -4.44 12.14 -14.96
CA ASP A 143 -4.51 11.61 -13.60
C ASP A 143 -4.79 10.09 -13.52
N CYS A 144 -4.32 9.32 -14.50
CA CYS A 144 -4.30 7.85 -14.45
C CYS A 144 -3.21 7.33 -13.49
N ARG A 145 -3.31 7.68 -12.21
CA ARG A 145 -2.33 7.45 -11.14
C ARG A 145 -2.76 6.32 -10.20
N SER A 146 -1.82 5.51 -9.76
CA SER A 146 -2.07 4.53 -8.69
C SER A 146 -2.40 5.21 -7.37
N ILE A 147 -3.36 4.65 -6.64
CA ILE A 147 -3.86 5.16 -5.35
C ILE A 147 -4.04 4.02 -4.36
N GLY A 148 -3.87 4.29 -3.06
CA GLY A 148 -4.05 3.25 -2.05
C GLY A 148 -3.44 3.59 -0.70
N CYS A 149 -3.45 2.59 0.17
CA CYS A 149 -2.62 2.55 1.37
C CYS A 149 -1.84 1.23 1.42
N THR A 150 -0.51 1.34 1.34
CA THR A 150 0.43 0.20 1.44
C THR A 150 0.95 0.01 2.85
N THR A 151 0.87 1.03 3.71
CA THR A 151 1.21 0.91 5.13
C THR A 151 0.29 -0.11 5.79
N ASP A 152 0.88 -1.03 6.56
CA ASP A 152 0.15 -1.87 7.51
C ASP A 152 -0.25 -1.05 8.74
N LEU A 153 -1.53 -0.65 8.78
CA LEU A 153 -2.08 0.15 9.88
C LEU A 153 -2.38 -0.69 11.12
N ASN A 154 -2.60 -2.00 10.98
CA ASN A 154 -2.91 -2.88 12.11
C ASN A 154 -1.72 -2.90 13.09
N LYS A 155 -0.49 -2.99 12.56
CA LYS A 155 0.76 -2.90 13.36
C LYS A 155 0.97 -1.57 14.09
N LYS A 156 0.28 -0.51 13.69
CA LYS A 156 0.39 0.84 14.28
C LYS A 156 -0.89 1.29 14.99
N CYS A 157 -1.95 0.49 14.94
CA CYS A 157 -3.28 0.88 15.40
C CYS A 157 -3.23 1.23 16.89
N PRO A 158 -3.75 2.41 17.31
CA PRO A 158 -3.92 2.76 18.72
C PRO A 158 -4.69 1.65 19.45
N GLN A 159 -4.26 1.27 20.65
CA GLN A 159 -4.80 0.12 21.40
C GLN A 159 -6.33 0.09 21.47
N VAL A 160 -6.91 1.26 21.70
CA VAL A 160 -8.34 1.53 21.81
C VAL A 160 -9.14 1.43 20.50
N LEU A 161 -8.47 1.38 19.33
CA LEU A 161 -9.09 1.15 18.02
C LEU A 161 -8.90 -0.29 17.50
N ARG A 162 -8.14 -1.15 18.20
CA ARG A 162 -7.79 -2.47 17.66
C ARG A 162 -8.99 -3.40 17.60
N VAL A 163 -9.15 -4.06 16.45
CA VAL A 163 -9.88 -5.33 16.37
C VAL A 163 -8.85 -6.43 16.58
N MET A 164 -8.94 -7.09 17.74
CA MET A 164 -8.07 -8.21 18.10
C MET A 164 -8.68 -9.53 17.64
N HIS A 165 -7.83 -10.43 17.15
CA HIS A 165 -8.15 -11.84 16.98
C HIS A 165 -6.96 -12.64 17.49
N GLU A 166 -7.23 -13.54 18.44
CA GLU A 166 -6.17 -14.12 19.28
C GLU A 166 -5.33 -12.96 19.88
N ASP A 167 -4.00 -13.00 19.75
CA ASP A 167 -3.09 -11.95 20.23
C ASP A 167 -2.71 -10.91 19.14
N GLU A 168 -3.26 -11.01 17.92
CA GLU A 168 -2.94 -10.10 16.82
C GLU A 168 -4.01 -9.02 16.58
N CYS A 169 -3.56 -7.81 16.23
CA CYS A 169 -4.44 -6.78 15.69
C CYS A 169 -4.71 -7.09 14.22
N VAL A 170 -5.97 -7.37 13.87
CA VAL A 170 -6.38 -7.77 12.50
C VAL A 170 -7.21 -6.71 11.77
N GLY A 171 -7.61 -5.66 12.49
CA GLY A 171 -8.24 -4.47 11.94
C GLY A 171 -8.05 -3.26 12.84
N CYS A 172 -8.25 -2.07 12.30
CA CYS A 172 -8.26 -0.81 13.03
C CYS A 172 -9.60 -0.12 12.82
N ASN A 173 -10.39 -0.01 13.89
CA ASN A 173 -11.71 0.62 13.89
C ASN A 173 -11.59 2.10 13.53
N MET A 174 -12.63 2.62 12.90
CA MET A 174 -12.86 4.06 12.83
C MET A 174 -13.54 4.55 14.11
N VAL A 175 -13.35 5.83 14.44
CA VAL A 175 -14.14 6.51 15.47
C VAL A 175 -15.46 6.98 14.86
N ASP A 176 -16.57 6.40 15.30
CA ASP A 176 -17.91 6.92 15.02
C ASP A 176 -18.46 7.63 16.27
N CYS A 177 -18.29 8.96 16.30
CA CYS A 177 -18.78 9.84 17.35
C CYS A 177 -20.29 10.06 17.35
N GLN A 178 -21.03 9.53 16.37
CA GLN A 178 -22.50 9.59 16.33
C GLN A 178 -23.11 8.29 16.84
N ALA A 179 -22.45 7.15 16.62
CA ALA A 179 -22.91 5.84 17.09
C ALA A 179 -22.38 5.42 18.48
N GLN A 180 -21.20 5.90 18.90
CA GLN A 180 -20.59 5.50 20.18
C GLN A 180 -20.78 6.55 21.27
N LEU A 181 -21.45 6.14 22.36
CA LEU A 181 -21.73 6.93 23.57
C LEU A 181 -20.49 7.15 24.46
N HIS A 182 -19.35 7.52 23.88
CA HIS A 182 -18.11 7.85 24.60
C HIS A 182 -17.62 9.25 24.21
N GLU A 183 -18.18 10.27 24.86
CA GLU A 183 -17.80 11.69 24.66
C GLU A 183 -16.29 11.92 24.84
N ASP A 184 -15.68 11.27 25.85
CA ASP A 184 -14.23 11.31 26.10
C ASP A 184 -13.40 10.93 24.87
N TYR A 185 -13.89 9.97 24.08
CA TYR A 185 -13.17 9.45 22.92
C TYR A 185 -13.20 10.42 21.72
N CYS A 186 -14.29 11.18 21.61
CA CYS A 186 -14.44 12.24 20.62
C CYS A 186 -13.56 13.46 20.90
N SER A 187 -13.13 13.68 22.15
CA SER A 187 -12.11 14.68 22.45
C SER A 187 -10.75 14.37 21.79
N GLY A 188 -10.43 13.09 21.62
CA GLY A 188 -9.23 12.59 20.93
C GLY A 188 -9.37 12.45 19.41
N LEU A 189 -10.56 12.72 18.85
CA LEU A 189 -10.92 12.44 17.45
C LEU A 189 -9.89 12.97 16.45
N THR A 190 -9.46 14.23 16.58
CA THR A 190 -8.46 14.84 15.71
C THR A 190 -7.15 14.04 15.63
N GLY A 191 -6.73 13.40 16.73
CA GLY A 191 -5.56 12.52 16.75
C GLY A 191 -5.78 11.24 15.93
N TYR A 192 -6.93 10.59 16.10
CA TYR A 192 -7.28 9.36 15.37
C TYR A 192 -7.53 9.61 13.88
N LEU A 193 -8.16 10.72 13.51
CA LEU A 193 -8.33 11.09 12.10
C LEU A 193 -6.98 11.41 11.44
N ASN A 194 -6.07 12.08 12.15
CA ASN A 194 -4.73 12.36 11.66
C ASN A 194 -3.85 11.10 11.57
N PHE A 195 -4.11 10.06 12.38
CA PHE A 195 -3.44 8.75 12.25
C PHE A 195 -3.71 8.10 10.89
N PHE A 196 -4.99 8.00 10.47
CA PHE A 196 -5.35 7.43 9.18
C PHE A 196 -4.80 8.27 8.02
N GLN A 197 -4.97 9.59 8.05
CA GLN A 197 -4.46 10.48 7.01
C GLN A 197 -2.92 10.49 6.92
N GLY A 198 -2.22 10.44 8.06
CA GLY A 198 -0.75 10.48 8.11
C GLY A 198 -0.09 9.20 7.61
N LEU A 199 -0.70 8.03 7.84
CA LEU A 199 -0.16 6.74 7.39
C LEU A 199 -0.64 6.32 5.99
N CYS A 200 -1.76 6.89 5.53
CA CYS A 200 -2.34 6.66 4.22
C CYS A 200 -2.60 7.99 3.46
N PRO A 201 -1.59 8.84 3.21
CA PRO A 201 -1.80 10.20 2.68
C PRO A 201 -2.46 10.26 1.29
N LEU A 202 -2.41 9.14 0.54
CA LEU A 202 -3.04 9.00 -0.77
C LEU A 202 -4.40 8.29 -0.71
N ALA A 203 -4.81 7.73 0.43
CA ALA A 203 -6.20 7.30 0.63
C ALA A 203 -7.05 8.49 1.08
N HIS A 204 -8.36 8.40 0.85
CA HIS A 204 -9.33 9.31 1.44
C HIS A 204 -9.59 8.91 2.90
N SER A 205 -9.70 9.92 3.78
CA SER A 205 -10.06 9.78 5.19
C SER A 205 -11.04 10.90 5.56
N SER A 206 -11.78 10.78 6.67
CA SER A 206 -12.77 11.81 7.03
C SER A 206 -12.15 13.15 7.46
N SER A 207 -10.85 13.20 7.77
CA SER A 207 -10.08 14.46 7.95
C SER A 207 -9.49 15.02 6.66
N SER A 208 -9.54 14.31 5.54
CA SER A 208 -8.93 14.78 4.30
C SER A 208 -9.71 15.96 3.71
N SER A 209 -9.09 17.13 3.68
CA SER A 209 -9.57 18.29 2.91
C SER A 209 -9.40 18.09 1.39
N THR A 210 -8.54 17.15 0.99
CA THR A 210 -8.30 16.76 -0.39
C THR A 210 -9.11 15.52 -0.74
N ASN A 211 -10.10 15.66 -1.62
CA ASN A 211 -10.74 14.51 -2.24
C ASN A 211 -9.78 13.88 -3.28
N ASN A 212 -9.01 12.88 -2.86
CA ASN A 212 -8.11 12.08 -3.70
C ASN A 212 -8.89 11.14 -4.64
N THR A 213 -9.86 11.67 -5.38
CA THR A 213 -10.53 10.98 -6.49
C THR A 213 -9.73 11.21 -7.76
N PHE A 214 -9.31 10.12 -8.42
CA PHE A 214 -8.68 10.19 -9.73
C PHE A 214 -9.66 9.81 -10.84
N ALA A 215 -9.43 10.37 -12.03
CA ALA A 215 -10.21 10.12 -13.23
C ALA A 215 -9.29 9.62 -14.36
N CYS A 216 -9.68 8.51 -15.00
CA CYS A 216 -9.00 7.96 -16.15
C CYS A 216 -10.02 7.52 -17.20
N LEU A 217 -9.83 7.89 -18.46
CA LEU A 217 -10.72 7.56 -19.57
C LEU A 217 -10.34 6.20 -20.15
N SER A 218 -11.30 5.29 -20.29
CA SER A 218 -11.14 3.99 -20.96
C SER A 218 -9.94 3.17 -20.44
N ALA A 219 -9.87 3.01 -19.12
CA ALA A 219 -8.89 2.16 -18.44
C ALA A 219 -9.54 0.90 -17.85
N ASP A 220 -8.79 -0.19 -17.88
CA ASP A 220 -9.01 -1.33 -17.00
C ASP A 220 -8.38 -1.07 -15.63
N VAL A 221 -8.58 -1.96 -14.65
CA VAL A 221 -8.15 -1.73 -13.27
C VAL A 221 -7.55 -2.99 -12.65
N ASP A 222 -6.35 -2.88 -12.08
CA ASP A 222 -5.85 -3.81 -11.08
C ASP A 222 -6.16 -3.27 -9.68
N LEU A 223 -6.89 -4.03 -8.86
CA LEU A 223 -6.97 -3.85 -7.41
C LEU A 223 -6.17 -4.95 -6.74
N THR A 224 -5.19 -4.59 -5.91
CA THR A 224 -4.33 -5.54 -5.22
C THR A 224 -4.38 -5.33 -3.71
N PHE A 225 -4.74 -6.39 -2.99
CA PHE A 225 -4.63 -6.47 -1.53
C PHE A 225 -3.20 -6.85 -1.12
N CYS A 226 -2.73 -6.28 -0.02
CA CYS A 226 -1.36 -6.39 0.48
C CYS A 226 -0.29 -6.08 -0.58
N ALA A 227 -0.49 -5.00 -1.35
CA ALA A 227 0.53 -4.48 -2.24
C ALA A 227 1.66 -3.79 -1.45
N ASN A 228 2.91 -4.06 -1.82
CA ASN A 228 4.09 -3.54 -1.13
C ASN A 228 4.45 -2.11 -1.57
N ASP A 229 3.99 -1.66 -2.74
CA ASP A 229 4.27 -0.36 -3.31
C ASP A 229 3.07 0.27 -4.04
N LEU A 230 3.15 1.58 -4.24
CA LEU A 230 2.30 2.30 -5.18
C LEU A 230 3.06 2.39 -6.50
N GLN A 231 2.71 1.54 -7.46
CA GLN A 231 3.34 1.56 -8.79
C GLN A 231 3.16 2.94 -9.44
N THR A 232 4.24 3.71 -9.58
CA THR A 232 4.19 4.97 -10.31
C THR A 232 4.19 4.69 -11.80
N THR A 233 3.00 4.75 -12.41
CA THR A 233 2.80 4.74 -13.86
C THR A 233 3.39 6.00 -14.50
N ARG A 234 4.72 6.07 -14.59
CA ARG A 234 5.40 6.94 -15.56
C ARG A 234 5.01 6.45 -16.94
N SER A 235 4.29 7.29 -17.69
CA SER A 235 3.94 7.04 -19.08
C SER A 235 5.18 6.62 -19.86
N SER A 236 5.15 5.41 -20.42
CA SER A 236 6.27 4.79 -21.12
C SER A 236 6.41 5.35 -22.54
N THR A 237 6.81 6.62 -22.66
CA THR A 237 7.50 7.05 -23.88
C THR A 237 8.80 6.26 -23.96
N GLY A 238 8.91 5.41 -24.98
CA GLY A 238 9.84 4.28 -24.98
C GLY A 238 11.29 4.66 -24.69
N LYS A 239 11.93 3.88 -23.80
CA LYS A 239 13.39 3.86 -23.65
C LYS A 239 13.90 2.49 -24.02
N LYS A 240 14.88 2.47 -24.93
CA LYS A 240 15.78 1.33 -25.07
C LYS A 240 16.50 1.10 -23.74
N GLU A 241 16.84 -0.15 -23.48
CA GLU A 241 17.67 -0.55 -22.36
C GLU A 241 19.02 0.18 -22.41
N GLU A 242 19.47 0.72 -21.28
CA GLU A 242 20.86 0.52 -20.86
C GLU A 242 21.04 0.81 -19.36
N ASN A 243 21.50 -0.25 -18.68
CA ASN A 243 22.20 -0.36 -17.41
C ASN A 243 22.19 0.80 -16.39
N GLU A 244 21.58 0.50 -15.26
CA GLU A 244 21.80 1.06 -13.93
C GLU A 244 23.29 1.22 -13.57
N LYS A 245 23.70 2.42 -13.11
CA LYS A 245 24.66 2.58 -12.00
C LYS A 245 24.26 3.74 -11.09
N SER A 246 24.12 3.41 -9.81
CA SER A 246 23.97 4.35 -8.69
C SER A 246 25.17 5.31 -8.60
N TYR A 247 24.90 6.55 -8.20
CA TYR A 247 25.91 7.53 -7.80
C TYR A 247 25.55 8.08 -6.42
N ASP A 248 26.22 7.58 -5.39
CA ASP A 248 26.39 8.29 -4.12
C ASP A 248 27.67 9.15 -4.19
N GLY A 249 27.67 10.28 -3.50
CA GLY A 249 28.60 11.37 -3.74
C GLY A 249 29.85 11.36 -2.86
N LYS A 250 31.02 11.51 -3.48
CA LYS A 250 32.14 12.27 -2.89
C LYS A 250 33.17 12.68 -3.94
N GLN A 251 33.29 13.98 -4.19
CA GLN A 251 34.39 14.52 -4.99
C GLN A 251 35.71 14.39 -4.22
N LYS A 252 36.66 13.65 -4.79
CA LYS A 252 38.10 13.88 -4.59
C LYS A 252 38.75 14.00 -5.97
N LYS A 253 39.20 15.21 -6.32
CA LYS A 253 39.88 15.48 -7.60
C LYS A 253 41.36 15.11 -7.44
N ASN A 254 41.76 13.98 -7.99
CA ASN A 254 43.18 13.65 -8.15
C ASN A 254 43.66 14.24 -9.48
N ILE A 255 44.55 15.23 -9.40
CA ILE A 255 45.22 15.83 -10.57
C ILE A 255 46.38 14.91 -10.96
N VAL A 256 46.41 14.44 -12.22
CA VAL A 256 47.52 13.67 -12.78
C VAL A 256 48.17 14.50 -13.87
N ILE A 257 49.39 14.97 -13.61
CA ILE A 257 50.23 15.68 -14.59
C ILE A 257 51.07 14.65 -15.33
N ILE A 258 50.86 14.51 -16.63
CA ILE A 258 51.65 13.64 -17.50
C ILE A 258 52.82 14.45 -18.07
N LEU A 259 54.02 14.25 -17.53
CA LEU A 259 55.26 14.80 -18.06
C LEU A 259 55.78 13.91 -19.20
N VAL A 260 55.80 14.46 -20.42
CA VAL A 260 56.38 13.80 -21.60
C VAL A 260 57.90 14.03 -21.61
N MET A 261 58.66 13.00 -21.25
CA MET A 261 60.12 13.02 -21.30
C MET A 261 60.60 12.51 -22.67
N VAL A 262 61.10 13.41 -23.52
CA VAL A 262 61.76 13.06 -24.78
C VAL A 262 63.21 12.69 -24.47
N GLY A 263 63.57 11.41 -24.65
CA GLY A 263 64.92 10.90 -24.35
C GLY A 263 65.84 10.94 -25.57
N SER A 264 67.01 11.58 -25.43
CA SER A 264 68.11 11.50 -26.40
C SER A 264 69.48 11.38 -25.71
N SER A 265 70.03 10.15 -25.74
CA SER A 265 71.46 9.81 -25.87
C SER A 265 72.56 10.47 -25.00
N MET A 266 73.28 9.57 -24.31
CA MET A 266 74.74 9.61 -24.00
C MET A 266 75.28 10.60 -22.94
N GLY A 267 75.85 10.04 -21.86
CA GLY A 267 76.67 10.75 -20.87
C GLY A 267 77.05 9.83 -19.68
N VAL A 268 78.31 9.87 -19.24
CA VAL A 268 78.90 8.92 -18.25
C VAL A 268 79.21 9.63 -16.92
N MET A 269 79.36 8.85 -15.82
CA MET A 269 80.03 9.22 -14.55
C MET A 269 79.26 10.22 -13.64
N VAL A 270 79.43 10.31 -12.30
CA VAL A 270 80.14 9.55 -11.24
C VAL A 270 79.58 9.97 -9.85
N PHE A 271 79.68 9.09 -8.83
CA PHE A 271 79.62 9.28 -7.35
C PHE A 271 78.91 10.49 -6.66
N GLY A 272 78.26 10.21 -5.51
CA GLY A 272 77.91 11.17 -4.45
C GLY A 272 76.50 10.96 -3.89
N CYS A 273 76.28 10.18 -2.84
CA CYS A 273 76.51 10.50 -1.42
C CYS A 273 75.73 11.74 -0.91
N SER A 274 74.62 11.50 -0.20
CA SER A 274 74.43 12.00 1.19
C SER A 274 73.09 11.55 1.77
N CYS A 275 73.12 11.09 3.02
CA CYS A 275 71.92 10.82 3.82
C CYS A 275 71.29 12.12 4.33
N VAL A 276 69.97 12.17 4.43
CA VAL A 276 69.30 12.94 5.50
C VAL A 276 68.25 12.04 6.15
N LEU A 277 68.57 11.58 7.35
CA LEU A 277 67.62 11.09 8.32
C LEU A 277 66.96 12.29 9.00
N VAL A 278 65.63 12.33 9.07
CA VAL A 278 64.93 12.96 10.20
C VAL A 278 63.88 11.97 10.69
N ILE A 279 64.09 11.47 11.90
CA ILE A 279 63.13 10.65 12.65
C ILE A 279 62.50 11.57 13.70
N GLU A 280 61.18 11.75 13.64
CA GLU A 280 60.32 12.05 14.78
C GLU A 280 58.89 11.59 14.43
N SER A 281 58.06 11.07 15.34
CA SER A 281 58.34 10.51 16.66
C SER A 281 57.20 9.52 17.03
N PHE A 282 57.50 8.50 17.82
CA PHE A 282 56.55 7.47 18.25
C PHE A 282 55.38 8.03 19.09
N LYS A 283 54.19 7.43 18.94
CA LYS A 283 53.59 6.66 20.07
C LYS A 283 52.47 5.70 19.64
N PHE A 284 52.75 4.42 19.86
CA PHE A 284 51.79 3.30 19.92
C PHE A 284 51.19 3.18 21.34
N LEU A 285 50.32 2.15 21.52
CA LEU A 285 49.66 1.57 22.71
C LEU A 285 48.14 1.78 22.64
N ALA A 286 47.26 0.80 22.40
CA ALA A 286 47.29 -0.68 22.50
C ALA A 286 47.23 -1.29 23.92
N PHE A 287 46.28 -2.23 24.07
CA PHE A 287 45.98 -3.18 25.18
C PHE A 287 45.25 -2.60 26.43
N ASP A 288 44.35 -3.32 27.14
CA ASP A 288 43.88 -4.72 26.99
C ASP A 288 42.42 -5.01 27.48
N TYR A 289 42.03 -6.29 27.44
CA TYR A 289 40.80 -7.00 27.88
C TYR A 289 40.35 -6.85 29.36
N GLY A 290 39.09 -7.22 29.64
CA GLY A 290 38.60 -7.59 30.98
C GLY A 290 37.19 -8.23 31.00
N TYR A 291 37.06 -9.48 31.48
CA TYR A 291 35.79 -10.24 31.61
C TYR A 291 35.01 -9.94 32.91
N GLY A 292 33.69 -10.19 32.93
CA GLY A 292 32.90 -10.22 34.17
C GLY A 292 31.47 -10.79 34.01
N THR A 293 31.16 -11.87 34.72
CA THR A 293 29.84 -12.55 34.79
C THR A 293 29.23 -12.44 36.19
N PHE A 294 27.89 -12.32 36.33
CA PHE A 294 26.99 -13.26 37.06
C PHE A 294 25.59 -12.69 37.46
N ALA A 295 24.65 -13.64 37.59
CA ALA A 295 23.50 -13.70 38.52
C ALA A 295 22.24 -12.79 38.38
N TYR A 296 21.09 -13.47 38.31
CA TYR A 296 19.75 -13.01 38.72
C TYR A 296 19.63 -12.88 40.25
N PRO A 297 18.56 -12.22 40.74
CA PRO A 297 17.71 -12.92 41.71
C PRO A 297 16.21 -12.87 41.42
N TYR A 298 15.50 -13.91 41.88
CA TYR A 298 14.06 -13.91 42.15
C TYR A 298 13.74 -13.12 43.42
N ASN A 299 12.52 -12.57 43.52
CA ASN A 299 11.69 -12.55 44.74
C ASN A 299 10.25 -12.15 44.36
N THR A 300 9.28 -13.06 44.57
CA THR A 300 8.24 -13.01 45.63
C THR A 300 7.13 -12.00 45.37
#